data_AF-A0A932SFB1-F1
#
_entry.id   AF-A0A932SFB1-F1
#
_cell.length_a   1.000
_cell.length_b   1.000
_cell.length_c   1.000
_cell.angle_alpha   90.00
_cell.angle_beta   90.00
_cell.angle_gamma   90.00
#
_symmetry.space_group_name_H-M   'P 1'
#
loop_
_entity.id
_entity.type
_entity.pdbx_description
1 polymer ?
#
loop_
_entity_poly.entity_id
_entity_poly.type
_entity_poly.pdbx_seq_one_letter_code
_entity_poly.pdbx_strand_id
1 'polypeptide(L)'
;MMIRRAAVVLLALFLVGCSRSGEKSDLLSLLGIDEKIADTSDQEAGKIYDALTLLKRGEAHFVKEDYAAAAEEYQRFLELHPFHRMAAFAQYRLGMSYYHQLNTIDRDPGPVEKAITAFQKVVKDYPQSLYTQEAGDKLHDLTRRLAQHDFYVGYFYYKNSAYPAAIARFQKIITKGENRSLIEKSLYYKGLSLYYSEQREEAKETLQRLLQEYPESSFARGAKQMLSELDASIRPSPVSGNP
;
A
#
# COMPACT_ATOMS: atom_id res chain seq x y z
N MET A 1 12.71 -43.35 -17.95
CA MET A 1 13.50 -42.24 -18.52
C MET A 1 12.59 -41.02 -18.64
N MET A 2 12.47 -40.23 -17.57
CA MET A 2 11.66 -39.01 -17.52
C MET A 2 12.56 -37.88 -16.98
N ILE A 3 12.85 -36.91 -17.85
CA ILE A 3 13.72 -35.76 -17.55
C ILE A 3 12.93 -34.47 -17.84
N ARG A 4 12.56 -33.79 -16.75
CA ARG A 4 12.73 -32.35 -16.41
C ARG A 4 12.35 -31.20 -17.39
N ARG A 5 11.70 -30.19 -16.77
CA ARG A 5 11.82 -28.71 -16.95
C ARG A 5 11.10 -28.13 -18.19
N ALA A 6 10.62 -26.90 -18.28
CA ALA A 6 10.31 -25.78 -17.39
C ALA A 6 9.68 -24.67 -18.28
N ALA A 7 8.84 -23.80 -17.71
CA ALA A 7 8.80 -22.34 -17.94
C ALA A 7 8.30 -21.73 -19.29
N VAL A 8 7.46 -20.68 -19.11
CA VAL A 8 7.59 -19.31 -19.66
C VAL A 8 6.80 -18.93 -20.94
N VAL A 9 5.83 -18.02 -20.69
CA VAL A 9 5.60 -16.73 -21.38
C VAL A 9 4.70 -16.71 -22.63
N LEU A 10 3.53 -16.08 -22.41
CA LEU A 10 3.02 -14.90 -23.14
C LEU A 10 2.54 -15.13 -24.58
N LEU A 11 1.37 -14.56 -24.86
CA LEU A 11 0.92 -13.95 -26.12
C LEU A 11 -0.45 -14.48 -26.58
N ALA A 12 -1.50 -13.78 -26.16
CA ALA A 12 -2.74 -13.68 -26.94
C ALA A 12 -3.39 -12.30 -26.71
N LEU A 13 -2.59 -11.25 -26.82
CA LEU A 13 -3.06 -9.92 -27.19
C LEU A 13 -2.20 -9.48 -28.38
N PHE A 14 -2.60 -9.88 -29.58
CA PHE A 14 -2.26 -9.16 -30.82
C PHE A 14 -3.34 -9.40 -31.86
N LEU A 15 -4.25 -8.43 -31.93
CA LEU A 15 -4.79 -7.79 -33.13
C LEU A 15 -5.02 -8.67 -34.37
N VAL A 16 -6.30 -8.91 -34.71
CA VAL A 16 -6.95 -8.46 -35.97
C VAL A 16 -8.45 -8.73 -35.86
N GLY A 17 -9.26 -7.73 -36.20
CA GLY A 17 -10.62 -7.93 -36.69
C GLY A 17 -11.72 -7.53 -35.71
N CYS A 18 -12.40 -6.43 -36.02
CA CYS A 18 -13.66 -6.05 -35.40
C CYS A 18 -14.64 -7.24 -35.33
N SER A 19 -14.98 -7.68 -34.12
CA SER A 19 -16.29 -8.25 -33.83
C SER A 19 -16.68 -7.92 -32.41
N ARG A 20 -17.47 -6.85 -32.28
CA ARG A 20 -17.90 -6.23 -31.02
C ARG A 20 -19.00 -7.04 -30.30
N SER A 21 -19.10 -8.34 -30.55
CA SER A 21 -20.18 -9.21 -30.04
C SER A 21 -19.72 -10.35 -29.12
N GLY A 22 -18.43 -10.72 -29.12
CA GLY A 22 -17.91 -11.86 -28.34
C GLY A 22 -17.73 -11.58 -26.84
N GLU A 23 -17.23 -10.40 -26.49
CA GLU A 23 -16.89 -10.06 -25.09
C GLU A 23 -18.14 -9.94 -24.18
N LYS A 24 -19.29 -9.59 -24.77
CA LYS A 24 -20.58 -9.53 -24.07
C LYS A 24 -21.08 -10.93 -23.69
N SER A 25 -20.81 -11.92 -24.53
CA SER A 25 -21.15 -13.33 -24.33
C SER A 25 -20.25 -13.97 -23.27
N ASP A 26 -18.96 -13.62 -23.25
CA ASP A 26 -18.02 -14.16 -22.26
C ASP A 26 -18.33 -13.66 -20.84
N LEU A 27 -18.68 -12.38 -20.68
CA LEU A 27 -19.05 -11.84 -19.37
C LEU A 27 -20.40 -12.37 -18.87
N LEU A 28 -21.39 -12.55 -19.76
CA LEU A 28 -22.71 -13.10 -19.39
C LEU A 28 -22.64 -14.59 -19.04
N SER A 29 -21.85 -15.36 -19.78
CA SER A 29 -21.60 -16.77 -19.53
C SER A 29 -20.76 -17.01 -18.26
N LEU A 30 -19.73 -16.19 -18.00
CA LEU A 30 -18.96 -16.23 -16.75
C LEU A 30 -19.86 -15.99 -15.51
N LEU A 31 -20.92 -15.20 -15.71
CA LEU A 31 -21.91 -14.87 -14.69
C LEU A 31 -23.08 -15.86 -14.61
N GLY A 32 -23.15 -16.86 -15.49
CA GLY A 32 -24.20 -17.90 -15.49
C GLY A 32 -25.61 -17.31 -15.66
N ILE A 33 -25.73 -16.17 -16.34
CA ILE A 33 -26.96 -15.37 -16.42
C ILE A 33 -27.88 -15.84 -17.56
N ASP A 34 -27.35 -16.56 -18.55
CA ASP A 34 -28.05 -16.84 -19.81
C ASP A 34 -29.32 -17.70 -19.66
N GLU A 35 -29.44 -18.49 -18.59
CA GLU A 35 -30.58 -19.42 -18.39
C GLU A 35 -31.56 -18.97 -17.28
N LYS A 36 -31.10 -18.16 -16.31
CA LYS A 36 -31.83 -17.90 -15.06
C LYS A 36 -32.74 -16.67 -15.04
N ILE A 37 -32.66 -15.80 -16.05
CA ILE A 37 -33.48 -14.57 -16.11
C ILE A 37 -34.96 -14.90 -16.40
N ALA A 38 -35.25 -16.01 -17.09
CA ALA A 38 -36.61 -16.32 -17.54
C ALA A 38 -37.61 -16.56 -16.38
N ASP A 39 -37.14 -17.00 -15.21
CA ASP A 39 -37.98 -17.34 -14.05
C ASP A 39 -37.81 -16.40 -12.85
N THR A 40 -37.01 -15.32 -12.97
CA THR A 40 -36.81 -14.36 -11.86
C THR A 40 -37.87 -13.27 -11.89
N SER A 41 -38.34 -12.83 -10.72
CA SER A 41 -39.32 -11.74 -10.64
C SER A 41 -38.78 -10.47 -11.31
N ASP A 42 -39.65 -9.66 -11.95
CA ASP A 42 -39.24 -8.45 -12.69
C ASP A 42 -38.36 -7.49 -11.86
N GLN A 43 -38.57 -7.45 -10.54
CA GLN A 43 -37.75 -6.65 -9.62
C GLN A 43 -36.35 -7.24 -9.36
N GLU A 44 -36.23 -8.57 -9.25
CA GLU A 44 -34.94 -9.24 -9.10
C GLU A 44 -34.14 -9.23 -10.40
N ALA A 45 -34.80 -9.43 -11.54
CA ALA A 45 -34.21 -9.28 -12.86
C ALA A 45 -33.68 -7.84 -13.07
N GLY A 46 -34.43 -6.82 -12.65
CA GLY A 46 -33.99 -5.43 -12.68
C GLY A 46 -32.74 -5.16 -11.84
N LYS A 47 -32.66 -5.71 -10.62
CA LYS A 47 -31.48 -5.58 -9.74
C LYS A 47 -30.25 -6.29 -10.32
N ILE A 48 -30.42 -7.47 -10.92
CA ILE A 48 -29.34 -8.21 -11.58
C ILE A 48 -28.82 -7.43 -12.80
N TYR A 49 -29.72 -6.85 -13.59
CA TYR A 49 -29.37 -6.04 -14.76
C TYR A 49 -28.61 -4.76 -14.38
N ASP A 50 -28.99 -4.10 -13.28
CA ASP A 50 -28.31 -2.90 -12.77
C ASP A 50 -26.89 -3.24 -12.31
N ALA A 51 -26.73 -4.31 -11.53
CA ALA A 51 -25.43 -4.81 -11.07
C ALA A 51 -24.46 -5.10 -12.22
N LEU A 52 -24.95 -5.79 -13.26
CA LEU A 52 -24.15 -6.09 -14.44
C LEU A 52 -23.79 -4.84 -15.25
N THR A 53 -24.70 -3.87 -15.31
CA THR A 53 -24.47 -2.62 -16.05
C THR A 53 -23.35 -1.82 -15.42
N LEU A 54 -23.32 -1.70 -14.10
CA LEU A 54 -22.24 -1.04 -13.35
C LEU A 54 -20.88 -1.72 -13.58
N LEU A 55 -20.83 -3.06 -13.51
CA LEU A 55 -19.60 -3.80 -13.80
C LEU A 55 -19.10 -3.56 -15.22
N LYS A 56 -19.99 -3.63 -16.21
CA LYS A 56 -19.62 -3.41 -17.61
C LYS A 56 -19.10 -1.99 -17.87
N ARG A 57 -19.69 -0.99 -17.21
CA ARG A 57 -19.21 0.40 -17.28
C ARG A 57 -17.83 0.52 -16.65
N GLY A 58 -17.64 -0.03 -15.44
CA GLY A 58 -16.35 -0.06 -14.76
C GLY A 58 -15.26 -0.68 -15.63
N GLU A 59 -15.52 -1.86 -16.20
CA GLU A 59 -14.60 -2.52 -17.13
C GLU A 59 -14.31 -1.67 -18.37
N ALA A 60 -15.33 -1.07 -18.97
CA ALA A 60 -15.16 -0.23 -20.14
C ALA A 60 -14.28 1.00 -19.86
N HIS A 61 -14.39 1.60 -18.68
CA HIS A 61 -13.49 2.68 -18.25
C HIS A 61 -12.09 2.14 -17.96
N PHE A 62 -11.98 1.00 -17.28
CA PHE A 62 -10.70 0.38 -16.93
C PHE A 62 -9.85 0.05 -18.15
N VAL A 63 -10.46 -0.54 -19.19
CA VAL A 63 -9.81 -0.87 -20.47
C VAL A 63 -9.40 0.38 -21.24
N LYS A 64 -10.11 1.50 -21.07
CA LYS A 64 -9.74 2.80 -21.63
C LYS A 64 -8.70 3.54 -20.80
N GLU A 65 -8.19 2.92 -19.73
CA GLU A 65 -7.26 3.51 -18.77
C GLU A 65 -7.81 4.74 -18.03
N ASP A 66 -9.13 4.93 -18.08
CA ASP A 66 -9.84 5.93 -17.30
C ASP A 66 -10.12 5.37 -15.91
N TYR A 67 -9.05 5.18 -15.14
CA TYR A 67 -9.10 4.50 -13.86
C TYR A 67 -9.89 5.27 -12.79
N ALA A 68 -10.00 6.59 -12.92
CA ALA A 68 -10.82 7.39 -12.01
C ALA A 68 -12.31 7.05 -12.18
N ALA A 69 -12.82 7.10 -13.42
CA ALA A 69 -14.20 6.72 -13.70
C ALA A 69 -14.46 5.23 -13.42
N ALA A 70 -13.48 4.36 -13.72
CA ALA A 70 -13.60 2.94 -13.40
C ALA A 70 -13.80 2.70 -11.89
N ALA A 71 -13.01 3.39 -11.05
CA ALA A 71 -13.13 3.30 -9.59
C ALA A 71 -14.52 3.73 -9.09
N GLU A 72 -15.10 4.79 -9.66
CA GLU A 72 -16.45 5.25 -9.30
C GLU A 72 -17.52 4.20 -9.58
N GLU A 73 -17.46 3.53 -10.74
CA GLU A 73 -18.41 2.48 -11.11
C GLU A 73 -18.29 1.23 -10.23
N TYR A 74 -17.07 0.76 -9.96
CA TYR A 74 -16.87 -0.39 -9.08
C TYR A 74 -17.29 -0.07 -7.64
N GLN A 75 -17.02 1.14 -7.16
CA GLN A 75 -17.45 1.55 -5.83
C GLN A 75 -18.98 1.59 -5.74
N ARG A 76 -19.65 2.17 -6.74
CA ARG A 76 -21.12 2.16 -6.80
C ARG A 76 -21.69 0.75 -6.84
N PHE A 77 -21.06 -0.16 -7.60
CA PHE A 77 -21.45 -1.58 -7.60
C PHE A 77 -21.37 -2.20 -6.20
N LEU A 78 -20.28 -1.95 -5.45
CA LEU A 78 -20.07 -2.52 -4.12
C LEU A 78 -21.05 -1.93 -3.09
N GLU A 79 -21.43 -0.66 -3.24
CA GLU A 79 -22.41 0.01 -2.38
C GLU A 79 -23.84 -0.53 -2.61
N LEU A 80 -24.22 -0.74 -3.88
CA LEU A 80 -25.56 -1.20 -4.22
C LEU A 80 -25.72 -2.73 -4.16
N HIS A 81 -24.64 -3.49 -4.36
CA HIS A 81 -24.66 -4.94 -4.49
C HIS A 81 -23.53 -5.65 -3.69
N PRO A 82 -23.39 -5.39 -2.37
CA PRO A 82 -22.27 -5.87 -1.56
C PRO A 82 -22.15 -7.41 -1.47
N PHE A 83 -23.27 -8.13 -1.61
CA PHE A 83 -23.34 -9.59 -1.52
C PHE A 83 -23.38 -10.29 -2.89
N HIS A 84 -23.22 -9.54 -3.99
CA HIS A 84 -23.23 -10.14 -5.32
C HIS A 84 -22.01 -11.04 -5.52
N ARG A 85 -22.15 -12.12 -6.32
CA ARG A 85 -21.05 -13.07 -6.60
C ARG A 85 -19.79 -12.43 -7.19
N MET A 86 -19.92 -11.23 -7.75
CA MET A 86 -18.82 -10.43 -8.33
C MET A 86 -18.27 -9.35 -7.39
N ALA A 87 -18.74 -9.25 -6.16
CA ALA A 87 -18.25 -8.25 -5.21
C ALA A 87 -16.74 -8.38 -4.98
N ALA A 88 -16.22 -9.61 -4.88
CA ALA A 88 -14.78 -9.85 -4.79
C ALA A 88 -14.00 -9.32 -6.02
N PHE A 89 -14.55 -9.50 -7.22
CA PHE A 89 -13.96 -8.98 -8.46
C PHE A 89 -14.00 -7.45 -8.50
N ALA A 90 -15.16 -6.85 -8.23
CA ALA A 90 -15.33 -5.40 -8.20
C ALA A 90 -14.41 -4.73 -7.16
N GLN A 91 -14.27 -5.34 -5.98
CA GLN A 91 -13.39 -4.84 -4.92
C GLN A 91 -11.92 -4.90 -5.32
N TYR A 92 -11.50 -5.97 -6.00
CA TYR A 92 -10.15 -6.08 -6.57
C TYR A 92 -9.92 -5.06 -7.69
N ARG A 93 -10.86 -4.92 -8.63
CA ARG A 93 -10.79 -3.94 -9.71
C ARG A 93 -10.79 -2.50 -9.21
N LEU A 94 -11.51 -2.20 -8.14
CA LEU A 94 -11.43 -0.92 -7.45
C LEU A 94 -10.01 -0.66 -6.93
N GLY A 95 -9.39 -1.66 -6.29
CA GLY A 95 -7.99 -1.58 -5.85
C GLY A 95 -7.02 -1.37 -7.00
N MET A 96 -7.19 -2.10 -8.11
CA MET A 96 -6.37 -1.94 -9.31
C MET A 96 -6.56 -0.56 -9.97
N SER A 97 -7.78 -0.03 -9.97
CA SER A 97 -8.07 1.30 -10.51
C SER A 97 -7.32 2.38 -9.73
N TYR A 98 -7.30 2.28 -8.40
CA TYR A 98 -6.44 3.16 -7.60
C TYR A 98 -4.95 2.85 -7.80
N TYR A 99 -4.57 1.58 -7.99
CA TYR A 99 -3.19 1.15 -8.22
C TYR A 99 -2.59 1.79 -9.48
N HIS A 100 -3.36 1.87 -10.56
CA HIS A 100 -2.90 2.48 -11.80
C HIS A 100 -2.83 4.02 -11.76
N GLN A 101 -3.47 4.65 -10.78
CA GLN A 101 -3.38 6.09 -10.53
C GLN A 101 -2.15 6.47 -9.67
N LEU A 102 -1.33 5.51 -9.27
CA LEU A 102 -0.13 5.80 -8.48
C LEU A 102 0.85 6.70 -9.25
N ASN A 103 1.34 7.70 -8.53
CA ASN A 103 2.37 8.62 -9.00
C ASN A 103 3.73 8.31 -8.34
N THR A 104 4.73 9.15 -8.60
CA THR A 104 6.05 9.10 -7.96
C THR A 104 5.96 9.34 -6.44
N ILE A 105 6.98 8.85 -5.72
CA ILE A 105 7.08 8.84 -4.25
C ILE A 105 7.03 10.23 -3.59
N ASP A 106 7.18 11.31 -4.32
CA ASP A 106 7.20 12.69 -3.84
C ASP A 106 5.83 13.40 -3.94
N ARG A 107 4.83 12.77 -4.57
CA ARG A 107 3.48 13.33 -4.78
C ARG A 107 2.46 12.84 -3.73
N ASP A 108 1.21 13.32 -3.85
CA ASP A 108 0.09 12.98 -2.97
C ASP A 108 -0.11 11.44 -2.84
N PRO A 109 -0.03 10.87 -1.62
CA PRO A 109 -0.24 9.46 -1.38
C PRO A 109 -1.72 9.04 -1.41
N GLY A 110 -2.67 9.96 -1.63
CA GLY A 110 -4.11 9.67 -1.65
C GLY A 110 -4.50 8.41 -2.45
N PRO A 111 -4.08 8.25 -3.72
CA PRO A 111 -4.33 7.03 -4.48
C PRO A 111 -3.72 5.77 -3.87
N VAL A 112 -2.54 5.86 -3.24
CA VAL A 112 -1.87 4.74 -2.56
C VAL A 112 -2.71 4.25 -1.38
N GLU A 113 -3.18 5.16 -0.54
CA GLU A 113 -3.98 4.83 0.65
C GLU A 113 -5.35 4.23 0.27
N LYS A 114 -5.98 4.75 -0.79
CA LYS A 114 -7.20 4.18 -1.37
C LYS A 114 -6.97 2.77 -1.91
N ALA A 115 -5.89 2.54 -2.65
CA ALA A 115 -5.53 1.23 -3.17
C ALA A 115 -5.27 0.22 -2.04
N ILE A 116 -4.50 0.61 -1.00
CA ILE A 116 -4.24 -0.21 0.19
C ILE A 116 -5.56 -0.64 0.83
N THR A 117 -6.46 0.31 1.06
CA THR A 117 -7.76 0.05 1.69
C THR A 117 -8.59 -0.92 0.85
N ALA A 118 -8.62 -0.73 -0.47
CA ALA A 118 -9.36 -1.60 -1.38
C ALA A 118 -8.80 -3.03 -1.42
N PHE A 119 -7.48 -3.21 -1.50
CA PHE A 119 -6.86 -4.55 -1.48
C PHE A 119 -6.97 -5.23 -0.12
N GLN A 120 -6.88 -4.49 0.99
CA GLN A 120 -7.13 -5.01 2.33
C GLN A 120 -8.53 -5.62 2.45
N LYS A 121 -9.55 -4.96 1.88
CA LYS A 121 -10.90 -5.53 1.81
C LYS A 121 -10.95 -6.82 1.01
N VAL A 122 -10.22 -6.92 -0.11
CA VAL A 122 -10.14 -8.19 -0.87
C VAL A 122 -9.62 -9.32 0.02
N VAL A 123 -8.49 -9.08 0.69
CA VAL A 123 -7.82 -10.08 1.52
C VAL A 123 -8.68 -10.47 2.73
N LYS A 124 -9.32 -9.48 3.36
CA LYS A 124 -10.09 -9.67 4.60
C LYS A 124 -11.48 -10.26 4.35
N ASP A 125 -12.22 -9.68 3.41
CA ASP A 125 -13.65 -9.95 3.24
C ASP A 125 -13.89 -11.08 2.22
N TYR A 126 -12.93 -11.32 1.31
CA TYR A 126 -13.02 -12.37 0.29
C TYR A 126 -11.80 -13.31 0.29
N PRO A 127 -11.46 -13.98 1.40
CA PRO A 127 -10.21 -14.75 1.54
C PRO A 127 -10.10 -16.00 0.64
N GLN A 128 -11.22 -16.48 0.08
CA GLN A 128 -11.27 -17.63 -0.84
C GLN A 128 -11.36 -17.22 -2.32
N SER A 129 -11.26 -15.92 -2.61
CA SER A 129 -11.32 -15.40 -3.97
C SER A 129 -10.03 -15.72 -4.75
N LEU A 130 -10.16 -15.88 -6.07
CA LEU A 130 -9.01 -16.00 -6.97
C LEU A 130 -8.11 -14.74 -6.94
N TYR A 131 -8.65 -13.60 -6.49
CA TYR A 131 -7.95 -12.32 -6.43
C TYR A 131 -7.19 -12.09 -5.10
N THR A 132 -7.40 -12.93 -4.09
CA THR A 132 -6.86 -12.73 -2.74
C THR A 132 -5.34 -12.70 -2.72
N GLN A 133 -4.71 -13.66 -3.39
CA GLN A 133 -3.26 -13.75 -3.43
C GLN A 133 -2.64 -12.52 -4.09
N GLU A 134 -3.14 -12.15 -5.28
CA GLU A 134 -2.62 -11.00 -6.00
C GLU A 134 -2.88 -9.69 -5.25
N ALA A 135 -4.04 -9.53 -4.62
CA ALA A 135 -4.33 -8.38 -3.76
C ALA A 135 -3.36 -8.29 -2.59
N GLY A 136 -2.98 -9.43 -1.99
CA GLY A 136 -1.96 -9.50 -0.94
C GLY A 136 -0.59 -9.03 -1.41
N ASP A 137 -0.16 -9.47 -2.60
CA ASP A 137 1.11 -9.04 -3.20
C ASP A 137 1.13 -7.54 -3.49
N LYS A 138 0.03 -7.01 -4.07
CA LYS A 138 -0.14 -5.57 -4.33
C LYS A 138 -0.17 -4.77 -3.04
N LEU A 139 -0.84 -5.26 -2.01
CA LEU A 139 -0.86 -4.64 -0.69
C LEU A 139 0.55 -4.52 -0.11
N HIS A 140 1.35 -5.59 -0.19
CA HIS A 140 2.74 -5.55 0.28
C HIS A 140 3.61 -4.53 -0.48
N ASP A 141 3.48 -4.44 -1.81
CA ASP A 141 4.16 -3.41 -2.61
C ASP A 141 3.73 -2.00 -2.21
N LEU A 142 2.43 -1.76 -2.10
CA LEU A 142 1.88 -0.45 -1.75
C LEU A 142 2.28 0.01 -0.36
N THR A 143 2.23 -0.87 0.65
CA THR A 143 2.61 -0.45 2.00
C THR A 143 4.10 -0.17 2.09
N ARG A 144 4.93 -0.90 1.34
CA ARG A 144 6.35 -0.56 1.17
C ARG A 144 6.52 0.82 0.55
N ARG A 145 5.82 1.13 -0.54
CA ARG A 145 5.87 2.46 -1.19
C ARG A 145 5.43 3.57 -0.25
N LEU A 146 4.33 3.36 0.50
CA LEU A 146 3.83 4.33 1.47
C LEU A 146 4.85 4.58 2.59
N ALA A 147 5.50 3.53 3.09
CA ALA A 147 6.56 3.66 4.09
C ALA A 147 7.78 4.43 3.55
N GLN A 148 8.14 4.21 2.28
CA GLN A 148 9.21 4.97 1.63
C GLN A 148 8.81 6.45 1.46
N HIS A 149 7.56 6.75 1.10
CA HIS A 149 7.02 8.11 1.02
C HIS A 149 7.06 8.81 2.39
N ASP A 150 6.54 8.14 3.44
CA ASP A 150 6.60 8.67 4.81
C ASP A 150 8.05 8.96 5.24
N PHE A 151 9.01 8.12 4.82
CA PHE A 151 10.43 8.34 5.11
C PHE A 151 10.96 9.57 4.36
N TYR A 152 10.65 9.70 3.08
CA TYR A 152 11.05 10.84 2.26
C TYR A 152 10.57 12.16 2.86
N VAL A 153 9.29 12.22 3.25
CA VAL A 153 8.69 13.39 3.91
C VAL A 153 9.32 13.65 5.28
N GLY A 154 9.53 12.60 6.09
CA GLY A 154 10.22 12.73 7.38
C GLY A 154 11.65 13.26 7.25
N TYR A 155 12.40 12.76 6.27
CA TYR A 155 13.75 13.21 5.98
C TYR A 155 13.76 14.66 5.47
N PHE A 156 12.81 15.04 4.63
CA PHE A 156 12.64 16.43 4.21
C PHE A 156 12.43 17.36 5.42
N TYR A 157 11.53 17.01 6.36
CA TYR A 157 11.33 17.81 7.58
C TYR A 157 12.59 17.87 8.44
N TYR A 158 13.31 16.76 8.60
CA TYR A 158 14.57 16.72 9.32
C TYR A 158 15.60 17.69 8.71
N LYS A 159 15.75 17.69 7.38
CA LYS A 159 16.68 18.57 6.66
C LYS A 159 16.32 20.06 6.77
N ASN A 160 15.06 20.38 7.02
CA ASN A 160 14.56 21.74 7.23
C ASN A 160 14.41 22.10 8.72
N SER A 161 15.01 21.31 9.62
CA SER A 161 14.95 21.51 11.09
C SER A 161 13.54 21.51 11.70
N ALA A 162 12.54 21.00 10.97
CA ALA A 162 11.18 20.79 11.45
C ALA A 162 11.09 19.46 12.22
N TYR A 163 11.86 19.34 13.30
CA TYR A 163 12.08 18.07 14.02
C TYR A 163 10.80 17.41 14.55
N PRO A 164 9.81 18.13 15.13
CA PRO A 164 8.58 17.49 15.58
C PRO A 164 7.82 16.76 14.46
N ALA A 165 7.77 17.37 13.27
CA ALA A 165 7.12 16.77 12.09
C ALA A 165 7.93 15.56 11.58
N ALA A 166 9.27 15.64 11.58
CA ALA A 166 10.14 14.54 11.22
C ALA A 166 9.97 13.34 12.17
N ILE A 167 9.96 13.59 13.48
CA ILE A 167 9.76 12.57 14.53
C ILE A 167 8.44 11.83 14.32
N ALA A 168 7.34 12.55 14.08
CA ALA A 168 6.03 11.94 13.86
C ALA A 168 6.04 11.01 12.62
N ARG A 169 6.68 11.42 11.52
CA ARG A 169 6.81 10.61 10.30
C ARG A 169 7.64 9.35 10.52
N PHE A 170 8.82 9.48 11.15
CA PHE A 170 9.65 8.33 11.45
C PHE A 170 8.98 7.37 12.43
N GLN A 171 8.27 7.88 13.44
CA GLN A 171 7.53 7.06 14.38
C GLN A 171 6.46 6.20 13.69
N LYS A 172 5.74 6.77 12.70
CA LYS A 172 4.75 6.02 11.91
C LYS A 172 5.37 4.81 11.21
N ILE A 173 6.58 4.93 10.69
CA ILE A 173 7.31 3.84 10.02
C ILE A 173 7.74 2.78 11.03
N ILE A 174 8.30 3.21 12.17
CA ILE A 174 8.76 2.32 13.24
C ILE A 174 7.60 1.50 13.80
N THR A 175 6.44 2.12 14.02
CA THR A 175 5.26 1.44 14.57
C THR A 175 4.66 0.43 13.59
N LYS A 176 4.69 0.69 12.28
CA LYS A 176 4.14 -0.24 11.28
C LYS A 176 5.00 -1.50 11.10
N GLY A 177 6.32 -1.40 11.27
CA GLY A 177 7.18 -2.59 11.40
C GLY A 177 7.43 -3.42 10.14
N GLU A 178 7.09 -2.94 8.94
CA GLU A 178 7.07 -3.81 7.74
C GLU A 178 8.39 -3.89 6.95
N ASN A 179 9.28 -2.90 7.09
CA ASN A 179 10.53 -2.85 6.32
C ASN A 179 11.72 -2.52 7.21
N ARG A 180 12.55 -3.53 7.47
CA ARG A 180 13.75 -3.43 8.31
C ARG A 180 14.66 -2.26 7.92
N SER A 181 14.98 -2.09 6.64
CA SER A 181 15.86 -1.00 6.19
C SER A 181 15.28 0.38 6.50
N LEU A 182 13.96 0.55 6.34
CA LEU A 182 13.29 1.80 6.68
C LEU A 182 13.16 2.00 8.19
N ILE A 183 12.97 0.95 8.98
CA ILE A 183 12.93 1.01 10.45
C ILE A 183 14.28 1.47 10.97
N GLU A 184 15.38 0.84 10.53
CA GLU A 184 16.75 1.22 10.92
C GLU A 184 17.03 2.70 10.61
N LYS A 185 16.72 3.14 9.39
CA LYS A 185 16.85 4.54 8.98
C LYS A 185 15.98 5.46 9.86
N SER A 186 14.73 5.08 10.10
CA SER A 186 13.77 5.90 10.84
C SER A 186 14.16 6.03 12.30
N LEU A 187 14.64 4.97 12.95
CA LEU A 187 15.17 5.02 14.31
C LEU A 187 16.36 5.97 14.39
N TYR A 188 17.30 5.87 13.45
CA TYR A 188 18.46 6.75 13.42
C TYR A 188 18.07 8.23 13.27
N TYR A 189 17.30 8.57 12.22
CA TYR A 189 16.91 9.96 11.98
C TYR A 189 15.89 10.51 12.99
N LYS A 190 15.05 9.66 13.61
CA LYS A 190 14.25 10.05 14.77
C LYS A 190 15.15 10.41 15.94
N GLY A 191 16.16 9.59 16.26
CA GLY A 191 17.11 9.86 17.33
C GLY A 191 17.89 11.17 17.11
N LEU A 192 18.34 11.43 15.88
CA LEU A 192 18.95 12.71 15.52
C LEU A 192 17.97 13.88 15.66
N SER A 193 16.73 13.73 15.20
CA SER A 193 15.72 14.79 15.31
C SER A 193 15.42 15.13 16.77
N LEU A 194 15.31 14.10 17.64
CA LEU A 194 15.14 14.27 19.07
C LEU A 194 16.31 15.01 19.69
N TYR A 195 17.55 14.61 19.35
CA TYR A 195 18.77 15.27 19.79
C TYR A 195 18.78 16.77 19.46
N TYR A 196 18.51 17.14 18.20
CA TYR A 196 18.49 18.55 17.79
C TYR A 196 17.29 19.34 18.33
N SER A 197 16.25 18.66 18.80
CA SER A 197 15.13 19.26 19.53
C SER A 197 15.30 19.26 21.05
N GLU A 198 16.52 18.97 21.54
CA GLU A 198 16.89 18.95 22.96
C GLU A 198 16.21 17.86 23.82
N GLN A 199 15.52 16.91 23.20
CA GLN A 199 14.90 15.76 23.85
C GLN A 199 15.94 14.64 24.06
N ARG A 200 16.94 14.91 24.90
CA ARG A 200 18.15 14.08 25.04
C ARG A 200 17.89 12.65 25.51
N GLU A 201 17.05 12.46 26.52
CA GLU A 201 16.74 11.12 27.05
C GLU A 201 16.04 10.27 25.99
N GLU A 202 15.02 10.80 25.33
CA GLU A 202 14.32 10.09 24.25
C GLU A 202 15.24 9.81 23.05
N ALA A 203 16.16 10.73 22.73
CA ALA A 203 17.16 10.53 21.70
C ALA A 203 18.07 9.34 22.05
N LYS A 204 18.53 9.29 23.30
CA LYS A 204 19.37 8.20 23.82
C LYS A 204 18.64 6.86 23.75
N GLU A 205 17.41 6.79 24.27
CA GLU A 205 16.59 5.58 24.22
C GLU A 205 16.37 5.10 22.78
N THR A 206 16.04 6.02 21.87
CA THR A 206 15.78 5.69 20.46
C THR A 206 17.03 5.14 19.76
N LEU A 207 18.20 5.74 20.00
CA LEU A 207 19.47 5.29 19.42
C LEU A 207 19.98 4.00 20.06
N GLN A 208 19.76 3.80 21.36
CA GLN A 208 20.07 2.55 22.04
C GLN A 208 19.22 1.41 21.48
N ARG A 209 17.91 1.64 21.29
CA ARG A 209 17.00 0.68 20.66
C ARG A 209 17.50 0.25 19.27
N LEU A 210 17.97 1.19 18.45
CA LEU A 210 18.58 0.88 17.16
C LEU A 210 19.76 -0.09 17.28
N LEU A 211 20.65 0.12 18.26
CA LEU A 211 21.82 -0.74 18.46
C LEU A 211 21.47 -2.10 19.07
N GLN A 212 20.45 -2.16 19.91
CA GLN A 212 19.97 -3.40 20.52
C GLN A 212 19.24 -4.28 19.51
N GLU A 213 18.34 -3.71 18.72
CA GLU A 213 17.53 -4.45 17.74
C GLU A 213 18.29 -4.69 16.42
N TYR A 214 19.18 -3.78 16.02
CA TYR A 214 19.88 -3.80 14.72
C TYR A 214 21.38 -3.50 14.85
N PRO A 215 22.17 -4.34 15.55
CA PRO A 215 23.59 -4.10 15.81
C PRO A 215 24.43 -3.96 14.52
N GLU A 216 24.05 -4.67 13.46
CA GLU A 216 24.72 -4.66 12.15
C GLU A 216 24.20 -3.58 11.19
N SER A 217 23.36 -2.65 11.67
CA SER A 217 22.84 -1.58 10.83
C SER A 217 23.97 -0.69 10.32
N SER A 218 23.83 -0.20 9.07
CA SER A 218 24.74 0.83 8.53
C SER A 218 24.77 2.11 9.38
N PHE A 219 23.74 2.33 10.21
CA PHE A 219 23.62 3.48 11.10
C PHE A 219 24.23 3.24 12.50
N ALA A 220 24.66 2.01 12.82
CA ALA A 220 25.13 1.67 14.15
C ALA A 220 26.34 2.50 14.59
N ARG A 221 27.31 2.75 13.69
CA ARG A 221 28.48 3.59 14.00
C ARG A 221 28.06 5.02 14.34
N GLY A 222 27.18 5.62 13.54
CA GLY A 222 26.67 6.97 13.77
C GLY A 222 25.88 7.06 15.07
N ALA A 223 25.05 6.05 15.38
CA ALA A 223 24.30 6.00 16.64
C ALA A 223 25.23 5.92 17.86
N LYS A 224 26.29 5.10 17.82
CA LYS A 224 27.29 5.02 18.89
C LYS A 224 28.00 6.36 19.13
N GLN A 225 28.35 7.07 18.06
CA GLN A 225 28.97 8.39 18.17
C GLN A 225 28.02 9.38 18.88
N MET A 226 26.77 9.47 18.43
CA MET A 226 25.77 10.36 19.03
C MET A 226 25.50 10.05 20.50
N LEU A 227 25.47 8.77 20.87
CA LEU A 227 25.31 8.36 22.28
C LEU A 227 26.49 8.81 23.13
N SER A 228 27.72 8.70 22.62
CA SER A 228 28.90 9.20 23.32
C SER A 228 28.85 10.71 23.56
N GLU A 229 28.35 11.48 22.59
CA GLU A 229 28.17 12.93 22.71
C GLU A 229 27.10 13.28 23.75
N LEU A 230 25.97 12.56 23.74
CA LEU A 230 24.90 12.69 24.73
C LEU A 230 25.42 12.41 26.15
N ASP A 231 26.18 11.33 26.35
CA ASP A 231 26.73 10.96 27.66
C ASP A 231 27.82 11.93 28.15
N ALA A 232 28.61 12.51 27.23
CA ALA A 232 29.63 13.50 27.56
C ALA A 232 29.00 14.81 28.06
N SER A 233 27.86 15.20 27.49
CA SER A 233 27.15 16.44 27.85
C SER A 233 26.49 16.43 29.24
N ILE A 234 26.36 15.24 29.86
CA ILE A 234 25.77 15.04 31.19
C ILE A 234 26.84 15.11 32.29
N ARG A 235 28.12 14.93 31.95
CA ARG A 235 29.19 15.05 32.96
C ARG A 235 29.29 16.51 33.40
N PRO A 236 29.08 16.84 34.69
CA PRO A 236 29.30 18.20 35.16
C PRO A 236 30.76 18.56 34.89
N SER A 237 30.99 19.78 34.38
CA SER A 237 32.34 20.35 34.28
C SER A 237 33.07 20.09 35.59
N PRO A 238 34.34 19.62 35.58
CA PRO A 238 35.09 19.49 36.82
C PRO A 238 35.06 20.86 37.48
N VAL A 239 34.45 20.93 38.66
CA VAL A 239 34.49 22.13 39.49
C VAL A 239 35.97 22.45 39.60
N SER A 240 36.40 23.58 39.02
CA SER A 240 37.75 24.06 39.18
C SER A 240 37.92 24.39 40.66
N GLY A 241 38.32 23.39 41.44
CA GLY A 241 38.76 23.55 42.80
C GLY A 241 40.01 24.42 42.73
N ASN A 242 39.83 25.73 42.89
CA ASN A 242 40.96 26.57 43.20
C ASN A 242 41.40 26.23 44.64
N PRO A 243 42.70 26.01 44.87
CA PRO A 243 43.26 25.72 46.19
C PRO A 243 43.07 26.87 47.18
#